data_AF-A0A9Q1F8T0-F1
#
_entry.id   AF-A0A9Q1F8T0-F1
#
_cell.length_a   1.000
_cell.length_b   1.000
_cell.length_c   1.000
_cell.angle_alpha   90.00
_cell.angle_beta   90.00
_cell.angle_gamma   90.00
#
_symmetry.space_group_name_H-M   'P 1'
#
loop_
_entity.id
_entity.type
_entity.pdbx_description
1 polymer ?
#
loop_
_entity_poly.entity_id
_entity_poly.type
_entity_poly.pdbx_seq_one_letter_code
_entity_poly.pdbx_strand_id
1 'polypeptide(L)'
;MRCCSHDGNGDDRIALEAGGGDRIALEAGGGDCIALEAGGGDCIALEAGGGDCIALEAGGEDCIALKAGDGDCIALEAGGGDCIALEAGGEDCIALEAGGDDCIALEAGGDDCIALEAGGGDCIALEAGGGDCIALEAGGGDCIALEAGGGDCIALKAGGEDCIALEAGGDDCIVLEAGGDSCIALEAGGDDCIALEAGGDGCIALEAGGDGCIALEAGGDGCIALEAGGDGCIALEAGGDRCIAQETGRRGRRRRRLGDRPVATASASP
;
A
#
# COMPACT_ATOMS: atom_id res chain seq x y z
N MET A 1 6.02 -23.82 -23.77
CA MET A 1 7.48 -24.06 -23.93
C MET A 1 7.99 -23.82 -25.37
N ARG A 2 8.47 -22.61 -25.67
CA ARG A 2 9.27 -22.30 -26.88
C ARG A 2 10.40 -21.32 -26.59
N CYS A 3 11.62 -21.83 -26.63
CA CYS A 3 12.87 -21.10 -26.92
C CYS A 3 13.32 -19.99 -25.94
N CYS A 4 14.31 -20.31 -25.11
CA CYS A 4 15.31 -19.33 -24.68
C CYS A 4 16.17 -18.91 -25.89
N SER A 5 16.51 -17.62 -25.97
CA SER A 5 17.57 -17.11 -26.86
C SER A 5 18.77 -16.71 -26.01
N HIS A 6 19.86 -17.47 -26.12
CA HIS A 6 21.03 -17.36 -25.26
C HIS A 6 22.14 -16.59 -26.01
N ASP A 7 22.17 -15.26 -25.84
CA ASP A 7 23.23 -14.42 -26.40
C ASP A 7 24.42 -14.42 -25.42
N GLY A 8 25.58 -14.89 -25.88
CA GLY A 8 26.72 -15.29 -25.03
C GLY A 8 27.48 -14.18 -24.27
N ASN A 9 26.81 -13.08 -23.96
CA ASN A 9 27.24 -12.03 -23.04
C ASN A 9 26.70 -12.20 -21.61
N GLY A 10 25.58 -12.92 -21.43
CA GLY A 10 24.90 -13.07 -20.13
C GLY A 10 23.51 -12.43 -20.07
N ASP A 11 23.03 -11.82 -21.15
CA ASP A 11 21.67 -11.25 -21.25
C ASP A 11 20.78 -12.25 -22.03
N ASP A 12 19.98 -13.06 -21.34
CA ASP A 12 19.08 -14.03 -21.96
C ASP A 12 17.71 -13.43 -22.31
N ARG A 13 17.01 -14.09 -23.26
CA ARG A 13 15.57 -13.89 -23.43
C ARG A 13 14.83 -15.20 -23.24
N ILE A 14 13.98 -15.23 -22.22
CA ILE A 14 13.22 -16.41 -21.81
C ILE A 14 11.74 -16.10 -22.04
N ALA A 15 11.11 -16.84 -22.95
CA ALA A 15 9.68 -16.73 -23.23
C ALA A 15 8.99 -18.07 -22.94
N LEU A 16 7.98 -18.06 -22.09
CA LEU A 16 7.26 -19.26 -21.68
C LEU A 16 5.74 -19.07 -21.70
N GLU A 17 5.09 -19.72 -22.65
CA GLU A 17 3.65 -20.02 -22.61
C GLU A 17 3.44 -21.38 -21.89
N ALA A 18 2.62 -21.37 -20.83
CA ALA A 18 2.10 -22.52 -20.10
C ALA A 18 0.57 -22.64 -20.28
N GLY A 19 -0.06 -23.64 -19.66
CA GLY A 19 -1.51 -23.70 -19.58
C GLY A 19 -1.96 -24.29 -18.25
N GLY A 20 -3.17 -23.92 -17.82
CA GLY A 20 -3.63 -24.13 -16.44
C GLY A 20 -3.42 -25.51 -15.83
N GLY A 21 -2.90 -25.52 -14.60
CA GLY A 21 -2.54 -26.69 -13.81
C GLY A 21 -1.07 -27.11 -13.93
N ASP A 22 -0.23 -26.29 -14.58
CA ASP A 22 1.20 -26.50 -14.75
C ASP A 22 1.99 -26.12 -13.47
N ARG A 23 3.27 -26.53 -13.44
CA ARG A 23 4.23 -26.06 -12.44
C ARG A 23 5.46 -25.54 -13.15
N ILE A 24 5.75 -24.27 -12.92
CA ILE A 24 6.86 -23.55 -13.54
C ILE A 24 7.87 -23.24 -12.44
N ALA A 25 9.12 -23.60 -12.69
CA ALA A 25 10.25 -23.20 -11.88
C ALA A 25 11.33 -22.70 -12.83
N LEU A 26 11.77 -21.46 -12.63
CA LEU A 26 12.77 -20.80 -13.46
C LEU A 26 13.79 -20.09 -12.56
N GLU A 27 15.07 -20.36 -12.83
CA GLU A 27 16.21 -19.65 -12.26
C GLU A 27 16.87 -18.91 -13.44
N ALA A 28 17.01 -17.59 -13.33
CA ALA A 28 17.60 -16.71 -14.33
C ALA A 28 18.98 -16.18 -13.90
N GLY A 29 19.67 -15.52 -14.84
CA GLY A 29 20.93 -14.82 -14.63
C GLY A 29 20.69 -13.45 -14.02
N GLY A 30 21.42 -12.45 -14.50
CA GLY A 30 21.18 -11.03 -14.19
C GLY A 30 21.44 -10.22 -15.45
N GLY A 31 20.48 -9.38 -15.86
CA GLY A 31 20.40 -8.78 -17.19
C GLY A 31 19.46 -9.53 -18.16
N ASP A 32 18.67 -10.48 -17.66
CA ASP A 32 17.76 -11.32 -18.44
C ASP A 32 16.42 -10.62 -18.71
N CYS A 33 15.78 -10.94 -19.85
CA CYS A 33 14.41 -10.56 -20.14
C CYS A 33 13.51 -11.79 -20.10
N ILE A 34 12.62 -11.85 -19.11
CA ILE A 34 11.71 -12.96 -18.86
C ILE A 34 10.29 -12.53 -19.20
N ALA A 35 9.62 -13.31 -20.04
CA ALA A 35 8.20 -13.16 -20.35
C ALA A 35 7.50 -14.51 -20.10
N LEU A 36 6.48 -14.51 -19.25
CA LEU A 36 5.75 -15.71 -18.86
C LEU A 36 4.24 -15.46 -18.99
N GLU A 37 3.57 -16.29 -19.79
CA GLU A 37 2.11 -16.36 -19.91
C GLU A 37 1.65 -17.69 -19.29
N ALA A 38 0.90 -17.62 -18.20
CA ALA A 38 0.34 -18.75 -17.47
C ALA A 38 -1.19 -18.85 -17.66
N GLY A 39 -1.77 -19.97 -17.23
CA GLY A 39 -3.22 -20.12 -17.18
C GLY A 39 -3.66 -20.56 -15.79
N GLY A 40 -4.92 -20.30 -15.44
CA GLY A 40 -5.39 -20.50 -14.06
C GLY A 40 -5.17 -21.90 -13.46
N GLY A 41 -4.72 -21.91 -12.21
CA GLY A 41 -4.37 -23.10 -11.42
C GLY A 41 -2.89 -23.50 -11.48
N ASP A 42 -2.02 -22.64 -12.01
CA ASP A 42 -0.58 -22.83 -12.12
C ASP A 42 0.15 -22.56 -10.78
N CYS A 43 1.32 -23.16 -10.61
CA CYS A 43 2.25 -22.76 -9.54
C CYS A 43 3.55 -22.28 -10.17
N ILE A 44 3.87 -21.01 -9.98
CA ILE A 44 5.01 -20.32 -10.60
C ILE A 44 6.02 -19.98 -9.52
N ALA A 45 7.25 -20.46 -9.67
CA ALA A 45 8.38 -20.06 -8.86
C ALA A 45 9.46 -19.48 -9.78
N LEU A 46 9.83 -18.22 -9.53
CA LEU A 46 10.84 -17.51 -10.30
C LEU A 46 11.92 -16.95 -9.36
N GLU A 47 13.18 -17.28 -9.64
CA GLU A 47 14.34 -16.63 -9.03
C GLU A 47 15.12 -15.91 -10.13
N ALA A 48 15.13 -14.59 -10.06
CA ALA A 48 15.84 -13.67 -10.95
C ALA A 48 17.08 -13.09 -10.24
N GLY A 49 18.03 -12.59 -11.02
CA GLY A 49 19.16 -11.82 -10.52
C GLY A 49 19.01 -10.34 -10.90
N GLY A 50 19.90 -9.51 -10.38
CA GLY A 50 19.76 -8.05 -10.53
C GLY A 50 19.97 -7.54 -11.96
N GLY A 51 19.14 -6.58 -12.35
CA GLY A 51 19.10 -5.94 -13.67
C GLY A 51 18.15 -6.62 -14.67
N ASP A 52 17.24 -7.48 -14.19
CA ASP A 52 16.32 -8.26 -14.99
C ASP A 52 15.08 -7.44 -15.42
N CYS A 53 14.43 -7.88 -16.49
CA CYS A 53 13.15 -7.36 -16.96
C CYS A 53 12.14 -8.50 -17.00
N ILE A 54 11.22 -8.53 -16.04
CA ILE A 54 10.26 -9.62 -15.84
C ILE A 54 8.86 -9.12 -16.19
N ALA A 55 8.20 -9.82 -17.10
CA ALA A 55 6.79 -9.66 -17.43
C ALA A 55 6.07 -10.99 -17.19
N LEU A 56 5.03 -10.98 -16.36
CA LEU A 56 4.27 -12.16 -15.99
C LEU A 56 2.77 -11.88 -16.13
N GLU A 57 2.09 -12.62 -17.00
CA GLU A 57 0.63 -12.66 -17.12
C GLU A 57 0.13 -14.00 -16.55
N ALA A 58 -0.68 -13.94 -15.50
CA ALA A 58 -1.24 -15.10 -14.78
C ALA A 58 -2.78 -15.20 -14.95
N GLY A 59 -3.33 -16.38 -14.66
CA GLY A 59 -4.77 -16.61 -14.69
C GLY A 59 -5.30 -16.98 -13.32
N GLY A 60 -6.56 -16.64 -13.02
CA GLY A 60 -7.12 -16.83 -11.68
C GLY A 60 -6.98 -18.25 -11.08
N GLU A 61 -6.74 -18.29 -9.77
CA GLU A 61 -6.39 -19.44 -8.92
C GLU A 61 -4.89 -19.88 -9.02
N ASP A 62 -3.99 -19.02 -9.47
CA ASP A 62 -2.54 -19.23 -9.53
C ASP A 62 -1.83 -19.01 -8.16
N CYS A 63 -0.65 -19.61 -8.02
CA CYS A 63 0.25 -19.39 -6.88
C CYS A 63 1.61 -18.93 -7.39
N ILE A 64 1.93 -17.65 -7.22
CA ILE A 64 3.10 -16.98 -7.77
C ILE A 64 4.08 -16.67 -6.63
N ALA A 65 5.31 -17.16 -6.74
CA ALA A 65 6.42 -16.81 -5.86
C ALA A 65 7.57 -16.28 -6.72
N LEU A 66 7.92 -15.01 -6.55
CA LEU A 66 8.96 -14.33 -7.31
C LEU A 66 10.01 -13.74 -6.36
N LYS A 67 11.28 -13.99 -6.66
CA LYS A 67 12.44 -13.37 -6.03
C LYS A 67 13.22 -12.63 -7.08
N ALA A 68 13.31 -11.31 -6.96
CA ALA A 68 14.08 -10.42 -7.82
C ALA A 68 15.42 -10.04 -7.17
N GLY A 69 16.36 -9.57 -7.99
CA GLY A 69 17.61 -8.96 -7.53
C GLY A 69 17.54 -7.44 -7.53
N ASP A 70 18.66 -6.77 -7.22
CA ASP A 70 18.73 -5.30 -7.24
C ASP A 70 18.68 -4.74 -8.67
N GLY A 71 17.82 -3.73 -8.90
CA GLY A 71 17.70 -2.98 -10.15
C GLY A 71 16.77 -3.61 -11.20
N ASP A 72 15.80 -4.41 -10.75
CA ASP A 72 14.88 -5.16 -11.61
C ASP A 72 13.67 -4.32 -12.05
N CYS A 73 13.12 -4.67 -13.22
CA CYS A 73 11.87 -4.10 -13.74
C CYS A 73 10.82 -5.21 -13.82
N ILE A 74 9.84 -5.17 -12.92
CA ILE A 74 8.84 -6.22 -12.71
C ILE A 74 7.46 -5.71 -13.12
N ALA A 75 6.82 -6.39 -14.06
CA ALA A 75 5.43 -6.18 -14.44
C ALA A 75 4.64 -7.49 -14.26
N LEU A 76 3.60 -7.47 -13.44
CA LEU A 76 2.79 -8.64 -13.10
C LEU A 76 1.31 -8.31 -13.28
N GLU A 77 0.63 -9.00 -14.20
CA GLU A 77 -0.83 -8.97 -14.36
C GLU A 77 -1.40 -10.31 -13.85
N ALA A 78 -2.25 -10.27 -12.83
CA ALA A 78 -2.84 -11.43 -12.16
C ALA A 78 -4.36 -11.53 -12.34
N GLY A 79 -4.91 -12.74 -12.17
CA GLY A 79 -6.34 -13.00 -12.26
C GLY A 79 -6.96 -13.22 -10.88
N GLY A 80 -8.25 -12.90 -10.72
CA GLY A 80 -8.90 -13.01 -9.41
C GLY A 80 -8.86 -14.41 -8.79
N GLY A 81 -8.44 -14.47 -7.52
CA GLY A 81 -8.22 -15.67 -6.71
C GLY A 81 -6.75 -16.09 -6.57
N ASP A 82 -5.81 -15.26 -6.99
CA ASP A 82 -4.38 -15.56 -7.02
C ASP A 82 -3.69 -15.34 -5.66
N CYS A 83 -2.62 -16.09 -5.41
CA CYS A 83 -1.74 -15.91 -4.26
C CYS A 83 -0.35 -15.48 -4.73
N ILE A 84 0.00 -14.21 -4.52
CA ILE A 84 1.24 -13.58 -5.00
C ILE A 84 2.16 -13.33 -3.80
N ALA A 85 3.39 -13.82 -3.89
CA ALA A 85 4.49 -13.47 -2.99
C ALA A 85 5.66 -12.95 -3.83
N LEU A 86 6.02 -11.69 -3.64
CA LEU A 86 7.11 -11.02 -4.34
C LEU A 86 8.14 -10.53 -3.29
N GLU A 87 9.37 -11.00 -3.40
CA GLU A 87 10.54 -10.45 -2.70
C GLU A 87 11.41 -9.74 -3.74
N ALA A 88 11.71 -8.46 -3.53
CA ALA A 88 12.43 -7.59 -4.46
C ALA A 88 13.78 -7.09 -3.90
N GLY A 89 14.67 -6.66 -4.80
CA GLY A 89 15.93 -6.03 -4.45
C GLY A 89 15.74 -4.55 -4.14
N GLY A 90 16.84 -3.78 -4.06
CA GLY A 90 16.77 -2.32 -4.03
C GLY A 90 17.02 -1.67 -5.40
N GLU A 91 16.53 -0.44 -5.58
CA GLU A 91 16.49 0.30 -6.86
C GLU A 91 15.52 -0.32 -7.90
N ASP A 92 14.50 -1.07 -7.45
CA ASP A 92 13.57 -1.82 -8.30
C ASP A 92 12.38 -0.98 -8.80
N CYS A 93 11.80 -1.40 -9.92
CA CYS A 93 10.59 -0.82 -10.51
C CYS A 93 9.49 -1.89 -10.63
N ILE A 94 8.51 -1.87 -9.74
CA ILE A 94 7.46 -2.88 -9.60
C ILE A 94 6.12 -2.29 -10.05
N ALA A 95 5.46 -2.96 -11.00
CA ALA A 95 4.09 -2.71 -11.40
C ALA A 95 3.28 -4.00 -11.27
N LEU A 96 2.20 -3.97 -10.49
CA LEU A 96 1.34 -5.12 -10.22
C LEU A 96 -0.12 -4.73 -10.43
N GLU A 97 -0.80 -5.40 -11.37
CA GLU A 97 -2.26 -5.32 -11.57
C GLU A 97 -2.89 -6.65 -11.12
N ALA A 98 -3.79 -6.61 -10.13
CA ALA A 98 -4.40 -7.78 -9.50
C ALA A 98 -5.92 -7.85 -9.71
N GLY A 99 -6.47 -9.06 -9.63
CA GLY A 99 -7.89 -9.33 -9.77
C GLY A 99 -8.58 -9.47 -8.40
N GLY A 100 -9.91 -9.37 -8.37
CA GLY A 100 -10.64 -9.46 -7.09
C GLY A 100 -10.55 -10.84 -6.40
N ASP A 101 -10.52 -10.80 -5.07
CA ASP A 101 -10.30 -11.91 -4.12
C ASP A 101 -8.83 -12.40 -4.05
N ASP A 102 -7.84 -11.56 -4.41
CA ASP A 102 -6.40 -11.89 -4.42
C ASP A 102 -5.73 -11.77 -3.03
N CYS A 103 -4.63 -12.50 -2.84
CA CYS A 103 -3.75 -12.40 -1.67
C CYS A 103 -2.34 -12.01 -2.11
N ILE A 104 -1.94 -10.77 -1.81
CA ILE A 104 -0.66 -10.17 -2.23
C ILE A 104 0.24 -9.94 -1.02
N ALA A 105 1.45 -10.48 -1.06
CA ALA A 105 2.53 -10.18 -0.14
C ALA A 105 3.73 -9.63 -0.93
N LEU A 106 4.16 -8.43 -0.60
CA LEU A 106 5.32 -7.75 -1.20
C LEU A 106 6.33 -7.39 -0.11
N GLU A 107 7.56 -7.90 -0.23
CA GLU A 107 8.74 -7.45 0.52
C GLU A 107 9.66 -6.74 -0.47
N ALA A 108 9.91 -5.45 -0.28
CA ALA A 108 10.69 -4.60 -1.18
C ALA A 108 12.00 -4.11 -0.55
N GLY A 109 12.96 -3.71 -1.38
CA GLY A 109 14.22 -3.12 -0.96
C GLY A 109 14.05 -1.65 -0.61
N GLY A 110 15.11 -0.87 -0.79
CA GLY A 110 15.07 0.58 -0.57
C GLY A 110 15.46 1.35 -1.83
N ASP A 111 14.93 2.57 -1.95
CA ASP A 111 14.95 3.42 -3.15
C ASP A 111 14.08 2.86 -4.32
N ASP A 112 13.02 2.10 -3.99
CA ASP A 112 12.16 1.40 -4.96
C ASP A 112 10.99 2.24 -5.48
N CYS A 113 10.45 1.88 -6.65
CA CYS A 113 9.25 2.46 -7.25
C CYS A 113 8.17 1.39 -7.40
N ILE A 114 7.15 1.43 -6.55
CA ILE A 114 6.07 0.43 -6.47
C ILE A 114 4.75 1.05 -6.93
N ALA A 115 4.11 0.44 -7.92
CA ALA A 115 2.75 0.74 -8.36
C ALA A 115 1.90 -0.54 -8.27
N LEU A 116 0.80 -0.49 -7.52
CA LEU A 116 -0.10 -1.62 -7.31
C LEU A 116 -1.55 -1.17 -7.57
N GLU A 117 -2.20 -1.77 -8.56
CA GLU A 117 -3.64 -1.64 -8.81
C GLU A 117 -4.32 -2.97 -8.41
N ALA A 118 -5.21 -2.94 -7.43
CA ALA A 118 -5.90 -4.10 -6.88
C ALA A 118 -7.39 -4.14 -7.26
N GLY A 119 -7.95 -5.35 -7.19
CA GLY A 119 -9.36 -5.62 -7.38
C GLY A 119 -10.18 -5.23 -6.16
N GLY A 120 -11.16 -6.06 -5.81
CA GLY A 120 -11.98 -5.87 -4.61
C GLY A 120 -12.23 -7.20 -3.94
N GLY A 121 -12.06 -7.24 -2.62
CA GLY A 121 -11.97 -8.46 -1.81
C GLY A 121 -10.53 -8.85 -1.44
N ASP A 122 -9.55 -7.98 -1.71
CA ASP A 122 -8.14 -8.34 -1.75
C ASP A 122 -7.47 -8.19 -0.38
N CYS A 123 -6.48 -9.04 -0.11
CA CYS A 123 -5.65 -8.99 1.09
C CYS A 123 -4.22 -8.60 0.68
N ILE A 124 -3.82 -7.36 0.97
CA ILE A 124 -2.53 -6.79 0.57
C ILE A 124 -1.67 -6.59 1.82
N ALA A 125 -0.47 -7.18 1.83
CA ALA A 125 0.59 -6.91 2.78
C ALA A 125 1.82 -6.41 2.03
N LEU A 126 2.33 -5.24 2.42
CA LEU A 126 3.49 -4.61 1.79
C LEU A 126 4.48 -4.17 2.87
N GLU A 127 5.68 -4.74 2.86
CA GLU A 127 6.84 -4.30 3.63
C GLU A 127 7.82 -3.60 2.68
N ALA A 128 8.09 -2.32 2.91
CA ALA A 128 8.95 -1.47 2.09
C ALA A 128 10.20 -1.03 2.86
N GLY A 129 11.27 -0.71 2.13
CA GLY A 129 12.49 -0.13 2.69
C GLY A 129 12.33 1.36 2.92
N GLY A 130 13.41 2.11 2.71
CA GLY A 130 13.41 3.57 2.90
C GLY A 130 13.98 4.28 1.68
N GLY A 131 13.32 5.36 1.27
CA GLY A 131 13.53 6.06 0.00
C GLY A 131 12.45 5.78 -1.05
N ASP A 132 11.40 5.05 -0.69
CA ASP A 132 10.52 4.37 -1.64
C ASP A 132 9.38 5.28 -2.14
N CYS A 133 8.96 5.05 -3.39
CA CYS A 133 7.82 5.70 -4.01
C CYS A 133 6.70 4.68 -4.22
N ILE A 134 5.70 4.69 -3.34
CA ILE A 134 4.61 3.71 -3.31
C ILE A 134 3.32 4.36 -3.77
N ALA A 135 2.72 3.82 -4.84
CA ALA A 135 1.38 4.16 -5.31
C ALA A 135 0.49 2.91 -5.28
N LEU A 136 -0.59 2.96 -4.50
CA LEU A 136 -1.53 1.85 -4.34
C LEU A 136 -2.95 2.35 -4.63
N GLU A 137 -3.63 1.76 -5.62
CA GLU A 137 -5.06 1.95 -5.86
C GLU A 137 -5.79 0.62 -5.63
N ALA A 138 -6.64 0.58 -4.60
CA ALA A 138 -7.43 -0.57 -4.21
C ALA A 138 -8.92 -0.34 -4.49
N GLY A 139 -9.66 -1.43 -4.72
CA GLY A 139 -11.10 -1.41 -4.92
C GLY A 139 -11.84 -1.32 -3.60
N GLY A 140 -12.61 -2.34 -3.26
CA GLY A 140 -13.58 -2.26 -2.17
C GLY A 140 -13.88 -3.60 -1.52
N GLY A 141 -13.81 -3.61 -0.19
CA GLY A 141 -13.81 -4.82 0.64
C GLY A 141 -12.39 -5.29 1.00
N ASP A 142 -11.40 -4.41 0.87
CA ASP A 142 -9.98 -4.78 0.89
C ASP A 142 -9.37 -4.66 2.29
N CYS A 143 -8.38 -5.51 2.56
CA CYS A 143 -7.57 -5.48 3.77
C CYS A 143 -6.12 -5.14 3.41
N ILE A 144 -5.71 -3.91 3.71
CA ILE A 144 -4.39 -3.38 3.36
C ILE A 144 -3.56 -3.21 4.64
N ALA A 145 -2.40 -3.86 4.69
CA ALA A 145 -1.36 -3.63 5.69
C ALA A 145 -0.09 -3.15 4.97
N LEU A 146 0.43 -1.99 5.38
CA LEU A 146 1.64 -1.40 4.81
C LEU A 146 2.60 -1.01 5.93
N GLU A 147 3.79 -1.60 5.93
CA GLU A 147 4.93 -1.18 6.76
C GLU A 147 5.96 -0.52 5.83
N ALA A 148 6.28 0.75 6.10
CA ALA A 148 7.23 1.56 5.33
C ALA A 148 8.39 2.02 6.21
N GLY A 149 9.55 2.20 5.58
CA GLY A 149 10.74 2.73 6.22
C GLY A 149 10.65 4.24 6.39
N GLY A 150 11.64 4.96 5.86
CA GLY A 150 11.80 6.37 6.15
C GLY A 150 12.44 7.15 5.00
N GLY A 151 11.81 8.28 4.66
CA GLY A 151 12.06 9.05 3.46
C GLY A 151 11.05 8.77 2.33
N ASP A 152 9.93 8.12 2.65
CA ASP A 152 9.05 7.49 1.67
C ASP A 152 7.95 8.43 1.17
N CYS A 153 7.52 8.21 -0.07
CA CYS A 153 6.42 8.91 -0.72
C CYS A 153 5.28 7.93 -0.98
N ILE A 154 4.27 7.93 -0.11
CA ILE A 154 3.16 6.97 -0.14
C ILE A 154 1.89 7.66 -0.62
N ALA A 155 1.27 7.13 -1.66
CA ALA A 155 -0.02 7.56 -2.19
C ALA A 155 -0.97 6.35 -2.27
N LEU A 156 -1.94 6.28 -1.34
CA LEU A 156 -2.90 5.19 -1.25
C LEU A 156 -4.31 5.69 -1.58
N LYS A 157 -5.01 5.02 -2.49
CA LYS A 157 -6.46 5.16 -2.68
C LYS A 157 -7.17 3.85 -2.40
N ALA A 158 -8.27 3.89 -1.68
CA ALA A 158 -9.16 2.75 -1.42
C ALA A 158 -10.64 3.18 -1.50
N GLY A 159 -11.55 2.27 -1.81
CA GLY A 159 -12.92 2.60 -2.21
C GLY A 159 -14.01 1.59 -1.85
N GLY A 160 -14.19 1.28 -0.57
CA GLY A 160 -15.31 0.46 -0.10
C GLY A 160 -15.36 0.24 1.42
N GLU A 161 -15.71 -0.99 1.80
CA GLU A 161 -15.78 -1.47 3.19
C GLU A 161 -14.38 -1.86 3.70
N ASP A 162 -13.39 -0.96 3.53
CA ASP A 162 -11.96 -1.31 3.59
C ASP A 162 -11.35 -1.18 4.99
N CYS A 163 -10.34 -2.00 5.26
CA CYS A 163 -9.51 -1.94 6.46
C CYS A 163 -8.07 -1.61 6.07
N ILE A 164 -7.57 -0.44 6.47
CA ILE A 164 -6.23 0.05 6.18
C ILE A 164 -5.44 0.17 7.48
N ALA A 165 -4.31 -0.51 7.56
CA ALA A 165 -3.28 -0.33 8.58
C ALA A 165 -2.00 0.14 7.89
N LEU A 166 -1.43 1.27 8.33
CA LEU A 166 -0.20 1.82 7.78
C LEU A 166 0.74 2.23 8.91
N GLU A 167 1.95 1.65 8.93
CA GLU A 167 3.05 2.06 9.79
C GLU A 167 4.15 2.67 8.91
N ALA A 168 4.59 3.90 9.21
CA ALA A 168 5.64 4.62 8.47
C ALA A 168 6.62 5.29 9.44
N GLY A 169 7.90 5.37 9.08
CA GLY A 169 9.01 5.52 10.02
C GLY A 169 10.14 6.47 9.62
N GLY A 170 9.86 7.70 9.17
CA GLY A 170 10.93 8.66 8.94
C GLY A 170 10.52 10.12 8.74
N ASP A 171 10.85 10.64 7.55
CA ASP A 171 10.59 12.02 7.11
C ASP A 171 9.59 11.93 5.94
N ASP A 172 8.43 11.31 6.18
CA ASP A 172 7.62 10.70 5.11
C ASP A 172 6.55 11.64 4.54
N CYS A 173 6.14 11.39 3.30
CA CYS A 173 5.05 12.10 2.62
C CYS A 173 3.92 11.13 2.31
N ILE A 174 2.85 11.17 3.12
CA ILE A 174 1.74 10.23 3.06
C ILE A 174 0.47 10.94 2.58
N VAL A 175 -0.12 10.42 1.51
CA VAL A 175 -1.43 10.83 0.98
C VAL A 175 -2.34 9.61 0.97
N LEU A 176 -3.47 9.68 1.68
CA LEU A 176 -4.43 8.59 1.78
C LEU A 176 -5.84 9.10 1.45
N GLU A 177 -6.44 8.59 0.38
CA GLU A 177 -7.83 8.86 -0.03
C GLU A 177 -8.66 7.58 0.18
N ALA A 178 -9.56 7.56 1.16
CA ALA A 178 -10.46 6.44 1.42
C ALA A 178 -11.91 6.83 1.16
N GLY A 179 -12.60 6.07 0.30
CA GLY A 179 -14.04 6.19 0.08
C GLY A 179 -14.82 5.02 0.66
N GLY A 180 -16.10 5.22 0.99
CA GLY A 180 -16.94 4.16 1.54
C GLY A 180 -16.86 4.06 3.06
N ASP A 181 -17.14 2.88 3.61
CA ASP A 181 -17.27 2.65 5.05
C ASP A 181 -15.95 2.09 5.61
N SER A 182 -14.94 2.94 5.73
CA SER A 182 -13.54 2.52 5.95
C SER A 182 -13.09 2.56 7.43
N CYS A 183 -12.21 1.64 7.80
CA CYS A 183 -11.46 1.65 9.06
C CYS A 183 -9.97 1.90 8.76
N ILE A 184 -9.42 3.00 9.29
CA ILE A 184 -8.03 3.42 9.05
C ILE A 184 -7.30 3.50 10.39
N ALA A 185 -6.18 2.79 10.48
CA ALA A 185 -5.16 2.96 11.51
C ALA A 185 -3.87 3.41 10.84
N LEU A 186 -3.30 4.51 11.30
CA LEU A 186 -2.06 5.07 10.75
C LEU A 186 -1.13 5.50 11.88
N GLU A 187 0.04 4.87 11.94
CA GLU A 187 1.14 5.24 12.83
C GLU A 187 2.29 5.82 12.00
N ALA A 188 2.67 7.07 12.26
CA ALA A 188 3.71 7.79 11.52
C ALA A 188 4.79 8.35 12.46
N GLY A 189 6.04 8.30 12.03
CA GLY A 189 7.21 8.20 12.92
C GLY A 189 8.30 9.27 12.83
N GLY A 190 8.04 10.51 12.41
CA GLY A 190 9.07 11.56 12.45
C GLY A 190 8.62 12.92 11.91
N ASP A 191 9.35 13.52 10.98
CA ASP A 191 9.05 14.87 10.48
C ASP A 191 8.07 14.82 9.27
N ASP A 192 6.94 14.14 9.48
CA ASP A 192 6.04 13.66 8.43
C ASP A 192 5.06 14.72 7.87
N CYS A 193 4.69 14.57 6.61
CA CYS A 193 3.62 15.31 5.96
C CYS A 193 2.48 14.36 5.58
N ILE A 194 1.38 14.39 6.36
CA ILE A 194 0.24 13.49 6.25
C ILE A 194 -0.98 14.26 5.73
N ALA A 195 -1.54 13.82 4.61
CA ALA A 195 -2.83 14.25 4.09
C ALA A 195 -3.77 13.04 4.01
N LEU A 196 -4.89 13.08 4.75
CA LEU A 196 -5.86 11.99 4.79
C LEU A 196 -7.25 12.55 4.49
N GLU A 197 -7.87 12.05 3.41
CA GLU A 197 -9.26 12.31 3.05
C GLU A 197 -10.06 11.01 3.22
N ALA A 198 -11.07 11.01 4.09
CA ALA A 198 -11.95 9.87 4.33
C ALA A 198 -13.42 10.24 4.08
N GLY A 199 -14.08 9.50 3.19
CA GLY A 199 -15.53 9.53 2.99
C GLY A 199 -16.28 8.52 3.87
N GLY A 200 -17.61 8.50 3.72
CA GLY A 200 -18.53 7.50 4.30
C GLY A 200 -18.44 7.31 5.83
N ASP A 201 -18.95 6.17 6.32
CA ASP A 201 -19.11 5.92 7.76
C ASP A 201 -17.95 5.06 8.29
N GLY A 202 -17.15 5.60 9.21
CA GLY A 202 -15.83 5.01 9.48
C GLY A 202 -15.18 5.30 10.82
N CYS A 203 -14.01 4.70 11.02
CA CYS A 203 -13.15 4.94 12.18
C CYS A 203 -11.72 5.26 11.74
N ILE A 204 -11.17 6.37 12.22
CA ILE A 204 -9.82 6.83 11.93
C ILE A 204 -9.05 6.91 13.24
N ALA A 205 -7.98 6.12 13.37
CA ALA A 205 -6.97 6.25 14.41
C ALA A 205 -5.68 6.73 13.75
N LEU A 206 -5.18 7.89 14.19
CA LEU A 206 -3.95 8.48 13.68
C LEU A 206 -3.03 8.82 14.86
N GLU A 207 -1.88 8.14 14.94
CA GLU A 207 -0.80 8.44 15.87
C GLU A 207 0.39 8.99 15.07
N ALA A 208 0.82 10.22 15.36
CA ALA A 208 1.90 10.89 14.64
C ALA A 208 2.98 11.39 15.59
N GLY A 209 4.22 10.96 15.34
CA GLY A 209 5.45 11.42 15.97
C GLY A 209 5.96 12.78 15.43
N GLY A 210 7.16 13.15 15.89
CA GLY A 210 8.00 14.25 15.38
C GLY A 210 7.35 15.59 15.01
N ASP A 211 8.02 16.36 14.14
CA ASP A 211 7.66 17.75 13.81
C ASP A 211 6.91 17.85 12.45
N GLY A 212 5.75 17.21 12.36
CA GLY A 212 5.01 17.06 11.09
C GLY A 212 3.90 18.09 10.75
N CYS A 213 3.29 17.91 9.58
CA CYS A 213 2.05 18.58 9.16
C CYS A 213 0.96 17.57 8.84
N ILE A 214 -0.16 17.64 9.57
CA ILE A 214 -1.32 16.76 9.40
C ILE A 214 -2.48 17.58 8.83
N ALA A 215 -3.02 17.15 7.69
CA ALA A 215 -4.31 17.57 7.17
C ALA A 215 -5.25 16.36 7.14
N LEU A 216 -6.36 16.44 7.88
CA LEU A 216 -7.36 15.39 7.96
C LEU A 216 -8.73 15.95 7.57
N GLU A 217 -9.31 15.44 6.48
CA GLU A 217 -10.69 15.71 6.06
C GLU A 217 -11.54 14.44 6.21
N ALA A 218 -12.63 14.51 6.99
CA ALA A 218 -13.47 13.35 7.28
C ALA A 218 -14.98 13.63 7.07
N GLY A 219 -15.59 12.88 6.17
CA GLY A 219 -17.03 12.81 5.95
C GLY A 219 -17.76 11.89 6.93
N GLY A 220 -19.07 11.73 6.69
CA GLY A 220 -19.95 10.73 7.30
C GLY A 220 -19.99 10.63 8.83
N ASP A 221 -20.56 9.52 9.30
CA ASP A 221 -20.79 9.24 10.72
C ASP A 221 -19.70 8.28 11.24
N GLY A 222 -19.16 8.51 12.44
CA GLY A 222 -17.90 7.83 12.79
C GLY A 222 -17.12 8.32 14.01
N CYS A 223 -15.90 7.80 14.14
CA CYS A 223 -14.97 8.14 15.22
C CYS A 223 -13.59 8.55 14.68
N ILE A 224 -13.03 9.63 15.23
CA ILE A 224 -11.66 10.07 14.96
C ILE A 224 -10.90 10.11 16.29
N ALA A 225 -9.84 9.33 16.39
CA ALA A 225 -8.82 9.42 17.42
C ALA A 225 -7.54 9.97 16.79
N LEU A 226 -7.03 11.07 17.33
CA LEU A 226 -5.81 11.72 16.86
C LEU A 226 -4.86 11.99 18.03
N GLU A 227 -3.71 11.33 18.04
CA GLU A 227 -2.60 11.62 18.94
C GLU A 227 -1.45 12.20 18.11
N ALA A 228 -0.99 13.40 18.48
CA ALA A 228 0.07 14.09 17.74
C ALA A 228 1.15 14.65 18.67
N GLY A 229 2.39 14.27 18.39
CA GLY A 229 3.63 14.71 19.01
C GLY A 229 4.16 16.05 18.49
N GLY A 230 5.39 16.37 18.91
CA GLY A 230 6.26 17.45 18.45
C GLY A 230 5.66 18.85 18.23
N ASP A 231 6.34 19.61 17.36
CA ASP A 231 6.08 21.00 17.01
C ASP A 231 5.36 21.14 15.64
N GLY A 232 4.40 20.25 15.38
CA GLY A 232 3.66 20.19 14.12
C GLY A 232 2.44 21.11 13.94
N CYS A 233 1.93 21.18 12.72
CA CYS A 233 0.66 21.84 12.35
C CYS A 233 -0.44 20.79 12.10
N ILE A 234 -1.65 21.03 12.60
CA ILE A 234 -2.80 20.13 12.42
C ILE A 234 -3.98 20.93 11.88
N ALA A 235 -4.46 20.56 10.70
CA ALA A 235 -5.76 20.94 10.15
C ALA A 235 -6.71 19.73 10.26
N LEU A 236 -7.93 19.97 10.74
CA LEU A 236 -8.97 18.97 10.85
C LEU A 236 -10.28 19.58 10.38
N GLU A 237 -10.76 19.15 9.22
CA GLU A 237 -12.08 19.47 8.69
C GLU A 237 -12.95 18.22 8.74
N ALA A 238 -14.21 18.34 9.19
CA ALA A 238 -15.02 17.15 9.36
C ALA A 238 -16.53 17.42 9.40
N GLY A 239 -17.32 16.69 8.58
CA GLY A 239 -18.79 16.75 8.50
C GLY A 239 -19.49 15.46 9.00
N GLY A 240 -20.79 15.48 9.32
CA GLY A 240 -21.52 14.31 9.86
C GLY A 240 -21.53 14.17 11.40
N ASP A 241 -22.20 13.15 11.93
CA ASP A 241 -22.38 12.88 13.37
C ASP A 241 -21.23 12.03 13.92
N ARG A 242 -20.25 12.67 14.57
CA ARG A 242 -18.98 12.04 14.96
C ARG A 242 -18.51 12.28 16.39
N CYS A 243 -17.73 11.32 16.88
CA CYS A 243 -16.91 11.46 18.09
C CYS A 243 -15.47 11.79 17.72
N ILE A 244 -14.90 12.86 18.29
CA ILE A 244 -13.50 13.25 18.06
C ILE A 244 -12.75 13.26 19.40
N ALA A 245 -11.69 12.47 19.51
CA ALA A 245 -10.66 12.55 20.54
C ALA A 245 -9.39 13.15 19.93
N GLN A 246 -8.78 14.14 20.59
CA GLN A 246 -7.51 14.75 20.16
C GLN A 246 -6.59 15.00 21.36
N GLU A 247 -5.48 14.26 21.43
CA GLU A 247 -4.34 14.53 22.32
C GLU A 247 -3.27 15.29 21.51
N THR A 248 -2.70 16.37 22.06
CA THR A 248 -1.62 17.13 21.38
C THR A 248 -0.51 17.48 22.35
N GLY A 249 0.68 16.92 22.15
CA GLY A 249 1.83 16.94 23.07
C GLY A 249 2.56 18.28 23.25
N ARG A 250 1.89 19.42 23.04
CA ARG A 250 2.57 20.72 22.89
C ARG A 250 3.23 21.27 24.16
N ARG A 251 4.56 21.36 24.14
CA ARG A 251 5.35 22.30 24.97
C ARG A 251 5.33 23.77 24.49
N GLY A 252 4.27 24.16 23.81
CA GLY A 252 3.58 25.42 24.10
C GLY A 252 3.68 26.55 23.07
N ARG A 253 2.52 26.91 22.50
CA ARG A 253 1.96 28.27 22.56
C ARG A 253 0.48 28.32 22.18
N ARG A 254 -0.23 29.23 22.84
CA ARG A 254 -1.69 29.50 22.88
C ARG A 254 -2.50 29.20 21.59
N ARG A 255 -3.49 28.28 21.68
CA ARG A 255 -4.60 28.16 20.71
C ARG A 255 -5.42 29.47 20.66
N ARG A 256 -5.78 29.94 19.45
CA ARG A 256 -6.96 30.83 19.25
C ARG A 256 -8.21 29.96 19.15
N ARG A 257 -9.35 30.46 19.63
CA ARG A 257 -10.66 29.84 19.39
C ARG A 257 -11.22 30.28 18.04
N LEU A 258 -11.77 29.33 17.30
CA LEU A 258 -12.90 29.52 16.40
C LEU A 258 -14.09 28.74 17.01
N GLY A 259 -15.32 29.23 16.86
CA GLY A 259 -16.56 28.57 17.37
C GLY A 259 -17.20 27.68 16.30
N ASP A 260 -18.18 26.82 16.56
CA ASP A 260 -19.05 26.69 17.75
C ASP A 260 -19.07 25.26 18.35
N ARG A 261 -20.20 24.80 18.92
CA ARG A 261 -20.19 23.99 20.15
C ARG A 261 -21.46 23.14 20.39
N PRO A 262 -21.35 21.91 20.94
CA PRO A 262 -22.48 21.06 21.36
C PRO A 262 -23.23 21.55 22.61
N VAL A 263 -24.42 20.98 22.85
CA VAL A 263 -25.46 21.48 23.77
C VAL A 263 -25.90 20.43 24.79
N ALA A 264 -25.80 20.73 26.09
CA ALA A 264 -26.34 19.89 27.16
C ALA A 264 -27.80 20.25 27.47
N THR A 265 -28.75 19.37 27.13
CA THR A 265 -30.16 19.51 27.56
C THR A 265 -30.37 18.90 28.94
N ALA A 266 -30.45 19.75 29.98
CA ALA A 266 -30.87 19.33 31.32
C ALA A 266 -32.32 19.77 31.59
N SER A 267 -33.25 18.81 31.56
CA SER A 267 -34.66 19.01 31.91
C SER A 267 -34.92 18.65 33.38
N ALA A 268 -35.14 19.66 34.24
CA ALA A 268 -35.85 19.48 35.51
C ALA A 268 -36.28 20.83 36.10
N SER A 269 -37.57 20.97 36.41
CA SER A 269 -38.12 21.92 37.40
C SER A 269 -39.54 21.47 37.79
N PRO A 270 -40.02 21.81 39.01
CA PRO A 270 -40.87 20.92 39.81
C PRO A 270 -42.38 21.03 39.55
#